data_AF-A0A3R5Y3J6-F1
#
_entry.id   AF-A0A3R5Y3J6-F1
#
_cell.length_a   1.000
_cell.length_b   1.000
_cell.length_c   1.000
_cell.angle_alpha   90.00
_cell.angle_beta   90.00
_cell.angle_gamma   90.00
#
_symmetry.space_group_name_H-M   'P 1'
#
loop_
_entity.id
_entity.type
_entity.pdbx_description
1 polymer ?
#
loop_
_entity_poly.entity_id
_entity_poly.type
_entity_poly.pdbx_seq_one_letter_code
_entity_poly.pdbx_strand_id
1 'polypeptide(L)'
;MSVEIYRWFLKIPILISVLFFFVFPYFLNKGIKLSTPNRFIRFMILVFSCLLVFAFVTWLMTYWMEELSKDLLLVKMGVNTDSFIHEEMFEQVPPKYLAQAKEIHESQMGIGWPLKAMFTYIFLVLPSSVVYCLMLVFVDKIHLNKS
;
A
#
# COMPACT_ATOMS: atom_id res chain seq x y z
N MET A 1 -2.83 14.80 -21.01
CA MET A 1 -1.83 14.39 -20.00
C MET A 1 -0.96 13.29 -20.60
N SER A 2 0.36 13.42 -20.54
CA SER A 2 1.28 12.39 -21.07
C SER A 2 1.19 11.10 -20.23
N VAL A 3 1.51 9.95 -20.84
CA VAL A 3 1.50 8.63 -20.17
C VAL A 3 2.41 8.63 -18.93
N GLU A 4 3.52 9.36 -18.98
CA GLU A 4 4.47 9.48 -17.86
C GLU A 4 3.88 10.25 -16.68
N ILE A 5 3.20 11.38 -16.92
CA ILE A 5 2.54 12.15 -15.85
C ILE A 5 1.40 11.32 -15.24
N TYR A 6 0.66 10.59 -16.08
CA TYR A 6 -0.43 9.73 -15.63
C TYR A 6 0.08 8.58 -14.73
N ARG A 7 1.22 7.98 -15.08
CA ARG A 7 1.89 6.98 -14.23
C ARG A 7 2.24 7.54 -12.85
N TRP A 8 2.78 8.74 -12.79
CA TRP A 8 3.11 9.38 -11.51
C TRP A 8 1.86 9.65 -10.68
N PHE A 9 0.79 10.12 -11.34
CA PHE A 9 -0.49 10.35 -10.69
C PHE A 9 -1.05 9.09 -10.02
N LEU A 10 -0.97 7.94 -10.68
CA LEU A 10 -1.47 6.66 -10.15
C LEU A 10 -0.71 6.16 -8.91
N LYS A 11 0.51 6.67 -8.66
CA LYS A 11 1.31 6.35 -7.46
C LYS A 11 0.98 7.21 -6.24
N ILE A 12 0.22 8.30 -6.40
CA ILE A 12 -0.11 9.23 -5.31
C ILE A 12 -0.80 8.53 -4.11
N PRO A 13 -1.79 7.64 -4.30
CA PRO A 13 -2.44 6.94 -3.19
C PRO A 13 -1.46 6.13 -2.33
N ILE A 14 -0.42 5.56 -2.94
CA ILE A 14 0.62 4.80 -2.24
C ILE A 14 1.47 5.71 -1.36
N LEU A 15 1.83 6.90 -1.86
CA LEU A 15 2.58 7.87 -1.05
C LEU A 15 1.76 8.33 0.16
N ILE A 16 0.45 8.54 -0.04
CA ILE A 16 -0.47 8.90 1.05
C ILE A 16 -0.56 7.75 2.08
N SER A 17 -0.63 6.50 1.64
CA SER A 17 -0.72 5.36 2.56
C SER A 17 0.56 5.15 3.38
N VAL A 18 1.74 5.44 2.81
CA VAL A 18 3.01 5.44 3.55
C VAL A 18 3.00 6.51 4.65
N LEU A 19 2.54 7.73 4.36
CA LEU A 19 2.42 8.77 5.39
C LEU A 19 1.41 8.37 6.47
N PHE A 20 0.29 7.78 6.08
CA PHE A 20 -0.73 7.27 6.99
C PHE A 20 -0.15 6.22 7.95
N PHE A 21 0.74 5.34 7.48
CA PHE A 21 1.40 4.33 8.30
C PHE A 21 2.14 4.91 9.51
N PHE A 22 2.80 6.06 9.36
CA PHE A 22 3.53 6.71 10.47
C PHE A 22 2.62 7.55 11.36
N VAL A 23 1.66 8.25 10.74
CA VAL A 23 0.79 9.20 11.42
C VAL A 23 -0.27 8.48 12.27
N PHE A 24 -0.84 7.40 11.76
CA PHE A 24 -1.96 6.71 12.40
C PHE A 24 -1.63 6.15 13.81
N PRO A 25 -0.55 5.39 14.02
CA PRO A 25 -0.24 4.83 15.34
C PRO A 25 0.08 5.92 16.37
N TYR A 26 0.65 7.04 15.93
CA TYR A 26 0.91 8.19 16.79
C TYR A 26 -0.38 8.84 17.32
N PHE A 27 -1.35 9.11 16.43
CA PHE A 27 -2.65 9.62 16.84
C PHE A 27 -3.41 8.62 17.72
N LEU A 28 -3.35 7.34 17.38
CA LEU A 28 -3.99 6.28 18.14
C LEU A 28 -3.42 6.17 19.57
N ASN A 29 -2.09 6.25 19.74
CA ASN A 29 -1.45 6.23 21.05
C ASN A 29 -1.95 7.37 21.96
N LYS A 30 -2.10 8.59 21.41
CA LYS A 30 -2.65 9.73 22.16
C LYS A 30 -4.08 9.47 22.63
N GLY A 31 -4.92 8.90 21.76
CA GLY A 31 -6.30 8.55 22.11
C GLY A 31 -6.39 7.48 23.22
N ILE A 32 -5.62 6.39 23.09
CA ILE A 32 -5.67 5.29 24.06
C ILE A 32 -5.08 5.69 25.42
N LYS A 33 -4.07 6.57 25.44
CA LYS A 33 -3.48 7.12 26.68
C LYS A 33 -4.52 7.82 27.57
N LEU A 34 -5.57 8.40 26.98
CA LEU A 34 -6.66 9.03 27.72
C LEU A 34 -7.59 8.00 28.38
N SER A 35 -7.67 6.79 27.83
CA SER A 35 -8.67 5.79 28.21
C SER A 35 -8.15 4.71 29.16
N THR A 36 -6.86 4.33 29.08
CA THR A 36 -6.31 3.19 29.85
C THR A 36 -5.01 3.52 30.58
N PRO A 37 -4.94 3.36 31.92
CA PRO A 37 -3.72 3.60 32.69
C PRO A 37 -2.72 2.43 32.61
N ASN A 38 -3.18 1.21 32.27
CA ASN A 38 -2.30 0.04 32.19
C ASN A 38 -1.51 0.01 30.87
N ARG A 39 -0.18 0.12 30.99
CA ARG A 39 0.75 0.17 29.85
C ARG A 39 0.73 -1.07 28.96
N PHE A 40 0.56 -2.26 29.54
CA PHE A 40 0.54 -3.50 28.76
C PHE A 40 -0.71 -3.63 27.90
N ILE A 41 -1.88 -3.35 28.51
CA ILE A 41 -3.17 -3.34 27.81
C ILE A 41 -3.16 -2.28 26.70
N ARG A 42 -2.61 -1.08 26.97
CA ARG A 42 -2.44 -0.03 25.96
C ARG A 42 -1.62 -0.50 24.76
N PHE A 43 -0.49 -1.16 25.00
CA PHE A 43 0.36 -1.70 23.93
C PHE A 43 -0.38 -2.75 23.10
N MET A 44 -1.07 -3.70 23.74
CA MET A 44 -1.84 -4.73 23.05
C MET A 44 -2.95 -4.14 22.17
N ILE A 45 -3.73 -3.18 22.69
CA ILE A 45 -4.78 -2.50 21.92
C ILE A 45 -4.19 -1.77 20.73
N LEU A 46 -3.11 -1.00 20.95
CA LEU A 46 -2.47 -0.22 19.90
C LEU A 46 -1.93 -1.11 18.76
N VAL A 47 -1.23 -2.20 19.09
CA VAL A 47 -0.74 -3.15 18.09
C VAL A 47 -1.89 -3.82 17.34
N PHE A 48 -2.89 -4.32 18.05
CA PHE A 48 -4.02 -5.02 17.43
C PHE A 48 -4.80 -4.11 16.47
N SER A 49 -5.09 -2.87 16.90
CA SER A 49 -5.75 -1.88 16.05
C SER A 49 -4.92 -1.50 14.82
N CYS A 50 -3.60 -1.34 14.97
CA CYS A 50 -2.72 -1.03 13.83
C CYS A 50 -2.68 -2.20 12.83
N LEU A 51 -2.55 -3.44 13.31
CA LEU A 51 -2.54 -4.62 12.45
C LEU A 51 -3.83 -4.74 11.64
N LEU A 52 -5.00 -4.57 12.27
CA LEU A 52 -6.28 -4.68 11.59
C LEU A 52 -6.43 -3.62 10.49
N VAL A 53 -6.14 -2.35 10.83
CA VAL A 53 -6.25 -1.24 9.86
C VAL A 53 -5.24 -1.41 8.73
N PHE A 54 -3.99 -1.74 9.04
CA PHE A 54 -2.97 -1.90 8.01
C PHE A 54 -3.15 -3.15 7.15
N ALA A 55 -3.77 -4.21 7.66
CA ALA A 55 -4.17 -5.34 6.82
C ALA A 55 -5.14 -4.89 5.72
N PHE A 56 -6.18 -4.14 6.11
CA PHE A 56 -7.16 -3.60 5.17
C PHE A 56 -6.55 -2.61 4.18
N VAL A 57 -5.71 -1.69 4.65
CA VAL A 57 -5.01 -0.73 3.79
C VAL A 57 -4.07 -1.44 2.81
N THR A 58 -3.29 -2.43 3.27
CA THR A 58 -2.37 -3.20 2.41
C THR A 58 -3.12 -3.93 1.32
N TRP A 59 -4.27 -4.54 1.67
CA TRP A 59 -5.13 -5.21 0.70
C TRP A 59 -5.63 -4.25 -0.39
N LEU A 60 -6.22 -3.12 0.01
CA LEU A 60 -6.72 -2.11 -0.92
C LEU A 60 -5.61 -1.52 -1.79
N MET A 61 -4.46 -1.19 -1.20
CA MET A 61 -3.36 -0.55 -1.92
C MET A 61 -2.67 -1.52 -2.90
N THR A 62 -2.57 -2.80 -2.53
CA THR A 62 -2.03 -3.81 -3.44
C THR A 62 -2.96 -4.03 -4.64
N TYR A 63 -4.27 -4.13 -4.39
CA TYR A 63 -5.25 -4.21 -5.47
C TYR A 63 -5.20 -2.98 -6.40
N TRP A 64 -5.13 -1.78 -5.83
CA TRP A 64 -5.00 -0.55 -6.59
C TRP A 64 -3.75 -0.54 -7.48
N MET A 65 -2.61 -0.96 -6.94
CA MET A 65 -1.32 -0.90 -7.62
C MET A 65 -1.16 -1.99 -8.70
N GLU A 66 -1.58 -3.21 -8.39
CA GLU A 66 -1.32 -4.37 -9.25
C GLU A 66 -2.37 -4.56 -10.32
N GLU A 67 -3.63 -4.23 -10.05
CA GLU A 67 -4.73 -4.42 -10.99
C GLU A 67 -5.13 -3.08 -11.61
N LEU A 68 -5.78 -2.23 -10.82
CA LEU A 68 -6.49 -1.05 -11.31
C LEU A 68 -5.54 -0.04 -11.98
N SER A 69 -4.39 0.22 -11.36
CA SER A 69 -3.40 1.16 -11.90
C SER A 69 -2.79 0.65 -13.19
N LYS A 70 -2.60 -0.66 -13.36
CA LYS A 70 -1.99 -1.21 -14.58
C LYS A 70 -3.00 -1.21 -15.72
N ASP A 71 -4.23 -1.63 -15.47
CA ASP A 71 -5.30 -1.59 -16.45
C ASP A 71 -5.55 -0.18 -16.98
N LEU A 72 -5.66 0.80 -16.06
CA LEU A 72 -5.82 2.21 -16.42
C LEU A 72 -4.65 2.73 -17.27
N LEU A 73 -3.43 2.25 -17.01
CA LEU A 73 -2.24 2.64 -17.75
C LEU A 73 -2.21 1.98 -19.14
N LEU A 74 -2.60 0.70 -19.26
CA LEU A 74 -2.70 -0.03 -20.51
C LEU A 74 -3.75 0.60 -21.43
N VAL A 75 -4.96 0.88 -20.92
CA VAL A 75 -5.99 1.61 -21.65
C VAL A 75 -5.48 2.97 -22.11
N LYS A 76 -4.71 3.68 -21.26
CA LYS A 76 -4.12 4.97 -21.63
C LYS A 76 -3.07 4.87 -22.73
N MET A 77 -2.37 3.74 -22.83
CA MET A 77 -1.41 3.45 -23.90
C MET A 77 -2.07 3.01 -25.22
N GLY A 78 -3.39 2.78 -25.23
CA GLY A 78 -4.13 2.31 -26.41
C GLY A 78 -4.19 0.79 -26.51
N VAL A 79 -3.98 0.06 -25.42
CA VAL A 79 -4.14 -1.40 -25.39
C VAL A 79 -5.63 -1.71 -25.41
N ASN A 80 -6.05 -2.57 -26.34
CA ASN A 80 -7.42 -3.05 -26.40
C ASN A 80 -7.60 -4.24 -25.44
N THR A 81 -8.07 -3.96 -24.22
CA THR A 81 -8.26 -4.96 -23.16
C THR A 81 -9.40 -5.95 -23.44
N ASP A 82 -10.26 -5.65 -24.42
CA ASP A 82 -11.41 -6.49 -24.77
C ASP A 82 -11.09 -7.52 -25.86
N SER A 83 -9.95 -7.39 -26.55
CA SER A 83 -9.52 -8.38 -27.53
C SER A 83 -8.80 -9.55 -26.86
N PHE A 84 -9.24 -10.76 -27.19
CA PHE A 84 -8.58 -12.00 -26.78
C PHE A 84 -7.39 -12.37 -27.69
N ILE A 85 -7.20 -11.66 -28.80
CA ILE A 85 -6.13 -11.89 -29.78
C ILE A 85 -4.97 -10.95 -29.47
N HIS A 86 -3.79 -11.51 -29.18
CA HIS A 86 -2.61 -10.73 -28.78
C HIS A 86 -2.15 -9.70 -29.83
N GLU A 87 -2.33 -9.97 -31.11
CA GLU A 87 -1.95 -9.04 -32.18
C GLU A 87 -2.86 -7.81 -32.21
N GLU A 88 -4.17 -8.01 -32.05
CA GLU A 88 -5.18 -6.94 -32.00
C GLU A 88 -5.11 -6.13 -30.71
N MET A 89 -4.66 -6.76 -29.61
CA MET A 89 -4.54 -6.11 -28.29
C MET A 89 -3.55 -4.92 -28.30
N PHE A 90 -2.47 -5.00 -29.09
CA PHE A 90 -1.42 -3.96 -29.14
C PHE A 90 -1.42 -3.15 -30.44
N GLU A 91 -2.36 -3.37 -31.36
CA GLU A 91 -2.38 -2.74 -32.69
C GLU A 91 -2.46 -1.21 -32.61
N GLN A 92 -3.21 -0.67 -31.65
CA GLN A 92 -3.42 0.77 -31.46
C GLN A 92 -2.36 1.42 -30.56
N VAL A 93 -1.41 0.65 -30.03
CA VAL A 93 -0.38 1.15 -29.11
C VAL A 93 0.74 1.82 -29.91
N PRO A 94 1.09 3.09 -29.62
CA PRO A 94 2.21 3.74 -30.28
C PRO A 94 3.52 2.96 -30.09
N PRO A 95 4.41 2.89 -31.09
CA PRO A 95 5.64 2.09 -31.02
C PRO A 95 6.56 2.47 -29.85
N LYS A 96 6.50 3.73 -29.38
CA LYS A 96 7.20 4.21 -28.18
C LYS A 96 6.79 3.46 -26.90
N TYR A 97 5.53 3.01 -26.81
CA TYR A 97 4.95 2.41 -25.60
C TYR A 97 4.73 0.90 -25.73
N LEU A 98 4.93 0.31 -26.91
CA LEU A 98 4.63 -1.10 -27.19
C LEU A 98 5.41 -2.08 -26.30
N ALA A 99 6.73 -1.88 -26.17
CA ALA A 99 7.56 -2.72 -25.30
C ALA A 99 7.10 -2.66 -23.82
N GLN A 100 6.75 -1.46 -23.37
CA GLN A 100 6.32 -1.22 -22.01
C GLN A 100 4.91 -1.76 -21.73
N ALA A 101 3.99 -1.67 -22.69
CA ALA A 101 2.65 -2.23 -22.57
C ALA A 101 2.70 -3.75 -22.42
N LYS A 102 3.57 -4.42 -23.20
CA LYS A 102 3.79 -5.87 -23.10
C LYS A 102 4.34 -6.28 -21.74
N GLU A 103 5.36 -5.60 -21.25
CA GLU A 103 5.95 -5.87 -19.92
C GLU A 103 4.90 -5.75 -18.81
N ILE A 104 4.05 -4.73 -18.86
CA ILE A 104 3.01 -4.51 -17.86
C ILE A 104 1.95 -5.60 -17.90
N HIS A 105 1.49 -5.97 -19.10
CA HIS A 105 0.53 -7.05 -19.28
C HIS A 105 1.10 -8.41 -18.81
N GLU A 106 2.33 -8.74 -19.18
CA GLU A 106 3.02 -9.94 -18.69
C GLU A 106 3.16 -9.94 -17.16
N SER A 107 3.40 -8.78 -16.54
CA SER A 107 3.51 -8.64 -15.09
C SER A 107 2.18 -8.90 -14.33
N GLN A 108 1.04 -8.79 -15.00
CA GLN A 108 -0.29 -9.08 -14.43
C GLN A 108 -0.59 -10.59 -14.44
N MET A 109 -0.03 -11.33 -15.39
CA MET A 109 -0.21 -12.78 -15.55
C MET A 109 0.63 -13.62 -14.56
N GLY A 110 1.51 -12.98 -13.78
CA GLY A 110 2.37 -13.64 -12.80
C GLY A 110 1.67 -13.96 -11.47
N ILE A 111 2.39 -13.79 -10.36
CA ILE A 111 1.84 -13.99 -9.02
C ILE A 111 0.67 -13.01 -8.80
N GLY A 112 -0.53 -13.55 -8.60
CA GLY A 112 -1.73 -12.76 -8.36
C GLY A 112 -1.58 -11.78 -7.21
N TRP A 113 -2.22 -10.61 -7.34
CA TRP A 113 -2.15 -9.53 -6.35
C TRP A 113 -2.53 -9.95 -4.91
N PRO A 114 -3.45 -10.91 -4.64
CA PRO A 114 -3.77 -11.30 -3.27
C PRO A 114 -2.56 -11.90 -2.55
N LEU A 115 -1.77 -12.71 -3.26
CA LEU A 115 -0.58 -13.34 -2.67
C LEU A 115 0.53 -12.30 -2.42
N LYS A 116 0.69 -11.33 -3.32
CA LYS A 116 1.59 -10.19 -3.10
C LYS A 116 1.19 -9.36 -1.87
N ALA A 117 -0.11 -9.16 -1.66
CA ALA A 117 -0.63 -8.46 -0.48
C ALA A 117 -0.29 -9.22 0.81
N MET A 118 -0.46 -10.54 0.82
CA MET A 118 -0.12 -11.39 1.98
C MET A 118 1.38 -11.32 2.30
N PHE A 119 2.25 -11.46 1.30
CA PHE A 119 3.69 -11.38 1.52
C PHE A 119 4.12 -10.01 2.03
N THR A 120 3.60 -8.94 1.44
CA THR A 120 3.87 -7.56 1.89
C THR A 120 3.42 -7.39 3.34
N TYR A 121 2.24 -7.90 3.68
CA TYR A 121 1.71 -7.77 5.03
C TYR A 121 2.56 -8.53 6.06
N ILE A 122 2.88 -9.80 5.80
CA ILE A 122 3.59 -10.67 6.75
C ILE A 122 5.04 -10.22 6.93
N PHE A 123 5.76 -9.94 5.85
CA PHE A 123 7.19 -9.65 5.91
C PHE A 123 7.53 -8.19 6.19
N LEU A 124 6.66 -7.25 5.80
CA LEU A 124 6.95 -5.83 5.94
C LEU A 124 6.05 -5.18 7.00
N VAL A 125 4.73 -5.28 6.84
CA VAL A 125 3.77 -4.51 7.66
C VAL A 125 3.72 -5.01 9.10
N LEU A 126 3.65 -6.31 9.32
CA LEU A 126 3.56 -6.90 10.65
C LEU A 126 4.78 -6.54 11.53
N PRO A 127 6.04 -6.83 11.12
CA PRO A 127 7.19 -6.52 11.96
C PRO A 127 7.39 -5.00 12.16
N SER A 128 7.19 -4.20 11.11
CA SER A 128 7.33 -2.74 11.22
C SER A 128 6.29 -2.12 12.16
N SER A 129 5.05 -2.61 12.13
CA SER A 129 3.98 -2.14 13.03
C SER A 129 4.33 -2.42 14.48
N VAL A 130 4.79 -3.63 14.79
CA VAL A 130 5.16 -4.01 16.17
C VAL A 130 6.33 -3.16 16.68
N VAL A 131 7.39 -3.01 15.88
CA VAL A 131 8.55 -2.20 16.25
C VAL A 131 8.17 -0.73 16.48
N TYR A 132 7.36 -0.15 15.59
CA TYR A 132 6.94 1.24 15.72
C TYR A 132 6.05 1.47 16.96
N CYS A 133 5.12 0.55 17.21
CA CYS A 133 4.28 0.57 18.41
C CYS A 133 5.10 0.48 19.70
N LEU A 134 6.14 -0.37 19.73
CA LEU A 134 7.07 -0.46 20.84
C LEU A 134 7.80 0.87 21.06
N MET A 135 8.35 1.46 20.00
CA MET A 135 9.04 2.75 20.08
C MET A 135 8.16 3.84 20.70
N LEU A 136 6.89 3.95 20.28
CA LEU A 136 5.95 4.94 20.84
C LEU A 136 5.74 4.77 22.35
N VAL A 137 5.58 3.53 22.82
CA VAL A 137 5.41 3.24 24.25
C VAL A 137 6.69 3.55 25.04
N PHE A 138 7.87 3.30 24.49
CA PHE A 138 9.15 3.65 25.12
C PHE A 138 9.40 5.16 25.17
N VAL A 139 9.10 5.90 24.09
CA VAL A 139 9.23 7.36 24.05
C VAL A 139 8.34 8.02 25.10
N ASP A 140 7.11 7.54 25.27
CA ASP A 140 6.22 8.00 26.34
C ASP A 140 6.82 7.79 27.74
N LYS A 141 7.55 6.69 27.96
CA LYS A 141 8.19 6.40 29.25
C LYS A 141 9.28 7.44 29.58
N ILE A 142 10.07 7.85 28.58
CA ILE A 142 11.15 8.83 28.77
C ILE A 142 10.57 10.21 29.08
N HIS A 143 9.46 10.59 28.41
CA HIS A 143 8.81 11.87 28.66
C HIS A 143 8.18 11.97 30.05
N LEU A 144 7.57 10.89 30.55
CA LEU A 144 7.00 10.85 31.90
C LEU A 144 8.04 10.87 33.02
N ASN A 145 9.27 10.42 32.77
CA ASN A 145 10.34 10.40 33.78
C ASN A 145 11.13 11.72 33.87
N LYS A 146 10.84 12.68 32.97
CA LYS A 146 11.43 14.04 32.95
C LYS A 146 10.49 15.11 33.52
N SER A 147 9.24 14.76 33.81
CA SER A 147 8.21 15.59 34.45
C SER A 147 8.10 15.24 35.92
#